data_AF-V2Y8U4-F1
#
_entry.id   AF-V2Y8U4-F1
#
_cell.length_a   1.000
_cell.length_b   1.000
_cell.length_c   1.000
_cell.angle_alpha   90.00
_cell.angle_beta   90.00
_cell.angle_gamma   90.00
#
_symmetry.space_group_name_H-M   'P 1'
#
loop_
_entity.id
_entity.type
_entity.pdbx_description
1 polymer ?
#
loop_
_entity_poly.entity_id
_entity_poly.type
_entity_poly.pdbx_seq_one_letter_code
_entity_poly.pdbx_strand_id
1 'polypeptide(L)'
;MAQDTFIITLPPRQLPLLQGWRVTPAHLAYRLGPGAHLFRSEGTAPPKGGLMVVDDQEFSPLAPTGPLCQEVIRECQARSFSGAILDFENCLPPLEQIAARLDEQFARRGWTLLVPERYGAHAPHSRVMIPSALSGGSLQKRLEEALERFGESRVVLALEKRAEDFYLPSPTGSGQPLNDQELAELKRRLSPSVFFSGELCARYFTYMSRENGAHFVLFDDGDTLRHKTEVARRLGIRTFLAPWAEIGPYAAQAGIQRRQEQRTGRR
;
A
#
# COMPACT_ATOMS: atom_id res chain seq x y z
N MET A 1 -20.45 -1.11 -15.40
CA MET A 1 -18.99 -1.24 -15.19
C MET A 1 -18.73 -1.11 -13.70
N ALA A 2 -18.10 -2.10 -13.07
CA ALA A 2 -17.73 -2.01 -11.66
C ALA A 2 -16.74 -0.86 -11.47
N GLN A 3 -16.94 -0.06 -10.42
CA GLN A 3 -16.19 1.15 -10.21
C GLN A 3 -14.95 0.88 -9.36
N ASP A 4 -13.81 1.43 -9.78
CA ASP A 4 -12.57 1.31 -9.02
C ASP A 4 -12.68 2.00 -7.64
N THR A 5 -12.02 1.39 -6.66
CA THR A 5 -11.87 1.91 -5.30
C THR A 5 -10.39 2.17 -5.03
N PHE A 6 -10.03 3.42 -4.77
CA PHE A 6 -8.69 3.81 -4.37
C PHE A 6 -8.66 4.15 -2.88
N ILE A 7 -7.88 3.40 -2.13
CA ILE A 7 -7.57 3.63 -0.71
C ILE A 7 -6.22 4.33 -0.67
N ILE A 8 -6.15 5.49 -0.04
CA ILE A 8 -4.93 6.31 -0.02
C ILE A 8 -4.44 6.48 1.41
N THR A 9 -3.22 6.01 1.69
CA THR A 9 -2.59 6.19 2.99
C THR A 9 -1.89 7.55 3.06
N LEU A 10 -2.13 8.28 4.15
CA LEU A 10 -1.51 9.58 4.40
C LEU A 10 -1.57 9.97 5.89
N PRO A 11 -0.64 10.79 6.38
CA PRO A 11 -0.78 11.43 7.68
C PRO A 11 -2.03 12.32 7.75
N PRO A 12 -2.73 12.41 8.89
CA PRO A 12 -3.97 13.21 9.02
C PRO A 12 -3.84 14.67 8.59
N ARG A 13 -2.67 15.29 8.86
CA ARG A 13 -2.35 16.67 8.44
C ARG A 13 -2.40 16.90 6.92
N GLN A 14 -2.26 15.84 6.13
CA GLN A 14 -2.27 15.88 4.66
C GLN A 14 -3.66 15.58 4.07
N LEU A 15 -4.69 15.33 4.90
CA LEU A 15 -6.05 15.05 4.43
C LEU A 15 -6.62 16.07 3.42
N PRO A 16 -6.36 17.40 3.55
CA PRO A 16 -6.79 18.38 2.55
C PRO A 16 -6.25 18.12 1.13
N LEU A 17 -5.12 17.43 0.97
CA LEU A 17 -4.56 17.11 -0.35
C LEU A 17 -5.44 16.14 -1.16
N LEU A 18 -6.29 15.36 -0.48
CA LEU A 18 -7.26 14.47 -1.13
C LEU A 18 -8.55 15.18 -1.53
N GLN A 19 -8.68 16.48 -1.23
CA GLN A 19 -9.84 17.26 -1.62
C GLN A 19 -9.99 17.26 -3.15
N GLY A 20 -11.20 16.94 -3.60
CA GLY A 20 -11.50 16.82 -5.03
C GLY A 20 -11.08 15.51 -5.67
N TRP A 21 -10.52 14.54 -4.95
CA TRP A 21 -10.26 13.19 -5.45
C TRP A 21 -11.25 12.17 -4.93
N ARG A 22 -11.65 11.22 -5.78
CA ARG A 22 -12.57 10.14 -5.44
C ARG A 22 -11.81 8.96 -4.84
N VAL A 23 -11.41 9.14 -3.58
CA VAL A 23 -10.60 8.20 -2.81
C VAL A 23 -11.16 8.00 -1.40
N THR A 24 -10.83 6.86 -0.82
CA THR A 24 -11.04 6.56 0.60
C THR A 24 -9.75 6.88 1.36
N PRO A 25 -9.74 7.88 2.26
CA PRO A 25 -8.54 8.17 3.06
C PRO A 25 -8.29 7.05 4.08
N ALA A 26 -7.02 6.69 4.26
CA ALA A 26 -6.54 5.79 5.29
C ALA A 26 -5.48 6.50 6.13
N HIS A 27 -5.73 6.66 7.43
CA HIS A 27 -4.98 7.58 8.28
C HIS A 27 -3.77 6.90 8.93
N LEU A 28 -2.57 7.32 8.52
CA LEU A 28 -1.29 6.96 9.14
C LEU A 28 -1.12 7.69 10.47
N ALA A 29 -1.84 7.23 11.48
CA ALA A 29 -1.94 7.93 12.76
C ALA A 29 -1.86 7.02 13.98
N TYR A 30 -1.80 5.71 13.81
CA TYR A 30 -1.88 4.75 14.89
C TYR A 30 -0.80 3.68 14.80
N ARG A 31 -0.37 3.21 15.96
CA ARG A 31 0.63 2.15 16.09
C ARG A 31 0.31 1.25 17.27
N LEU A 32 0.74 0.00 17.16
CA LEU A 32 0.80 -0.93 18.28
C LEU A 32 2.07 -0.63 19.08
N GLY A 33 1.92 -0.19 20.32
CA GLY A 33 3.05 0.15 21.18
C GLY A 33 3.26 -0.81 22.35
N PRO A 34 4.19 -0.47 23.26
CA PRO A 34 4.49 -1.26 24.44
C PRO A 34 3.26 -1.57 25.29
N GLY A 35 3.23 -2.77 25.87
CA GLY A 35 2.10 -3.23 26.68
C GLY A 35 0.86 -3.69 25.88
N ALA A 36 0.98 -3.87 24.56
CA ALA A 36 -0.13 -4.18 23.66
C ALA A 36 -1.28 -3.17 23.78
N HIS A 37 -0.93 -1.89 23.70
CA HIS A 37 -1.88 -0.79 23.65
C HIS A 37 -1.84 -0.08 22.30
N LEU A 38 -2.96 0.50 21.94
CA LEU A 38 -3.11 1.33 20.76
C LEU A 38 -2.65 2.76 21.06
N PHE A 39 -1.61 3.22 20.37
CA PHE A 39 -1.12 4.58 20.46
C PHE A 39 -1.57 5.38 19.24
N ARG A 40 -1.76 6.69 19.45
CA ARG A 40 -2.02 7.65 18.38
C ARG A 40 -0.84 8.61 18.28
N SER A 41 -0.47 8.96 17.06
CA SER A 41 0.46 10.06 16.78
C SER A 41 -0.02 11.36 17.42
N GLU A 42 0.89 12.05 18.13
CA GLU A 42 0.59 13.32 18.81
C GLU A 42 0.44 14.49 17.83
N GLY A 43 -0.31 15.53 18.22
CA GLY A 43 -0.25 16.84 17.56
C GLY A 43 -1.31 17.14 16.48
N THR A 44 -2.28 16.27 16.23
CA THR A 44 -3.45 16.60 15.37
C THR A 44 -4.76 16.18 16.01
N ALA A 45 -5.84 16.94 15.75
CA ALA A 45 -7.18 16.50 16.10
C ALA A 45 -7.43 15.12 15.46
N PRO A 46 -8.00 14.15 16.20
CA PRO A 46 -8.10 12.80 15.70
C PRO A 46 -8.91 12.75 14.41
N PRO A 47 -8.39 12.06 13.36
CA PRO A 47 -9.08 11.96 12.08
C PRO A 47 -10.44 11.26 12.27
N LYS A 48 -11.40 11.60 11.41
CA LYS A 48 -12.73 10.99 11.37
C LYS A 48 -13.05 10.49 9.97
N GLY A 49 -13.74 9.35 9.89
CA GLY A 49 -14.12 8.72 8.61
C GLY A 49 -12.94 8.10 7.87
N GLY A 50 -13.23 7.28 6.86
CA GLY A 50 -12.21 6.53 6.13
C GLY A 50 -11.72 5.30 6.89
N LEU A 51 -10.45 4.93 6.71
CA LEU A 51 -9.83 3.76 7.35
C LEU A 51 -8.77 4.18 8.35
N MET A 52 -8.60 3.38 9.39
CA MET A 52 -7.49 3.46 10.32
C MET A 52 -6.27 2.72 9.74
N VAL A 53 -5.05 3.26 9.82
CA VAL A 53 -3.84 2.47 9.55
C VAL A 53 -3.12 2.24 10.87
N VAL A 54 -2.70 0.99 11.12
CA VAL A 54 -2.04 0.56 12.36
C VAL A 54 -0.74 -0.17 12.02
N ASP A 55 0.40 0.42 12.40
CA ASP A 55 1.72 -0.23 12.27
C ASP A 55 2.14 -0.99 13.54
N ASP A 56 3.19 -1.80 13.45
CA ASP A 56 3.75 -2.61 14.54
C ASP A 56 5.17 -2.21 14.98
N GLN A 57 5.65 -0.99 14.66
CA GLN A 57 7.07 -0.60 14.82
C GLN A 57 7.58 -0.60 16.28
N GLU A 58 6.70 -0.61 17.29
CA GLU A 58 7.06 -0.69 18.71
C GLU A 58 6.27 -1.77 19.46
N PHE A 59 5.74 -2.75 18.74
CA PHE A 59 4.92 -3.78 19.34
C PHE A 59 5.75 -4.72 20.22
N SER A 60 5.28 -4.94 21.45
CA SER A 60 5.85 -5.92 22.38
C SER A 60 4.95 -7.16 22.48
N PRO A 61 5.46 -8.37 22.16
CA PRO A 61 4.66 -9.60 22.12
C PRO A 61 4.26 -10.14 23.50
N LEU A 62 4.71 -9.51 24.59
CA LEU A 62 4.56 -10.04 25.96
C LEU A 62 3.17 -9.79 26.56
N ALA A 63 2.35 -8.93 25.96
CA ALA A 63 1.06 -8.53 26.50
C ALA A 63 -0.13 -9.21 25.79
N PRO A 64 -1.27 -9.43 26.47
CA PRO A 64 -2.44 -10.07 25.89
C PRO A 64 -3.01 -9.28 24.69
N THR A 65 -3.30 -9.98 23.59
CA THR A 65 -3.80 -9.39 22.32
C THR A 65 -5.27 -8.97 22.37
N GLY A 66 -6.05 -9.48 23.32
CA GLY A 66 -7.49 -9.26 23.41
C GLY A 66 -7.92 -7.83 23.74
N PRO A 67 -7.39 -7.22 24.82
CA PRO A 67 -7.63 -5.81 25.14
C PRO A 67 -7.27 -4.89 23.98
N LEU A 68 -6.11 -5.14 23.33
CA LEU A 68 -5.68 -4.37 22.17
C LEU A 68 -6.69 -4.38 21.03
N CYS A 69 -7.22 -5.55 20.67
CA CYS A 69 -8.23 -5.66 19.62
C CYS A 69 -9.49 -4.84 19.96
N GLN A 70 -9.87 -4.78 21.25
CA GLN A 70 -11.00 -3.96 21.69
C GLN A 70 -10.70 -2.47 21.62
N GLU A 71 -9.46 -2.05 21.89
CA GLU A 71 -9.04 -0.66 21.72
C GLU A 71 -9.15 -0.22 20.25
N VAL A 72 -8.67 -1.05 19.33
CA VAL A 72 -8.80 -0.81 17.88
C VAL A 72 -10.28 -0.68 17.46
N ILE A 73 -11.13 -1.60 17.92
CA ILE A 73 -12.57 -1.56 17.62
C ILE A 73 -13.22 -0.28 18.17
N ARG A 74 -12.97 0.04 19.44
CA ARG A 74 -13.54 1.24 20.09
C ARG A 74 -13.09 2.51 19.40
N GLU A 75 -11.82 2.60 19.01
CA GLU A 75 -11.30 3.75 18.28
C GLU A 75 -11.97 3.86 16.91
N CYS A 76 -12.13 2.76 16.17
CA CYS A 76 -12.86 2.74 14.90
C CYS A 76 -14.30 3.24 15.07
N GLN A 77 -15.00 2.83 16.13
CA GLN A 77 -16.36 3.32 16.44
C GLN A 77 -16.34 4.82 16.76
N ALA A 78 -15.44 5.26 17.64
CA ALA A 78 -15.36 6.64 18.13
C ALA A 78 -14.95 7.65 17.05
N ARG A 79 -14.31 7.19 15.96
CA ARG A 79 -13.89 8.01 14.81
C ARG A 79 -14.72 7.78 13.56
N SER A 80 -15.70 6.89 13.63
CA SER A 80 -16.51 6.50 12.47
C SER A 80 -15.67 5.97 11.32
N PHE A 81 -14.60 5.22 11.61
CA PHE A 81 -13.86 4.50 10.58
C PHE A 81 -14.71 3.34 10.05
N SER A 82 -14.64 3.12 8.73
CA SER A 82 -15.32 2.01 8.05
C SER A 82 -14.47 0.74 8.02
N GLY A 83 -13.34 0.73 8.72
CA GLY A 83 -12.36 -0.34 8.63
C GLY A 83 -10.94 0.07 9.04
N ALA A 84 -10.00 -0.85 8.86
CA ALA A 84 -8.60 -0.67 9.22
C ALA A 84 -7.66 -1.36 8.21
N ILE A 85 -6.41 -0.91 8.19
CA ILE A 85 -5.28 -1.50 7.49
C ILE A 85 -4.26 -1.87 8.56
N LEU A 86 -3.88 -3.15 8.60
CA LEU A 86 -2.78 -3.61 9.44
C LEU A 86 -1.49 -3.46 8.64
N ASP A 87 -0.75 -2.39 8.86
CA ASP A 87 0.53 -2.12 8.20
C ASP A 87 1.67 -2.77 8.99
N PHE A 88 1.52 -4.06 9.25
CA PHE A 88 2.51 -4.81 10.01
C PHE A 88 3.68 -5.13 9.10
N GLU A 89 4.89 -5.08 9.63
CA GLU A 89 6.14 -5.47 8.97
C GLU A 89 6.73 -6.77 9.54
N ASN A 90 6.40 -7.13 10.78
CA ASN A 90 6.85 -8.37 11.39
C ASN A 90 5.90 -9.56 11.15
N CYS A 91 6.35 -10.77 11.48
CA CYS A 91 5.57 -12.02 11.45
C CYS A 91 5.68 -12.70 12.81
N LEU A 92 4.89 -12.26 13.79
CA LEU A 92 4.90 -12.82 15.14
C LEU A 92 3.55 -13.47 15.44
N PRO A 93 3.52 -14.61 16.17
CA PRO A 93 2.26 -15.27 16.52
C PRO A 93 1.22 -14.36 17.19
N PRO A 94 1.59 -13.40 18.06
CA PRO A 94 0.62 -12.43 18.59
C PRO A 94 0.00 -11.51 17.53
N LEU A 95 0.75 -11.11 16.50
CA LEU A 95 0.23 -10.30 15.40
C LEU A 95 -0.74 -11.10 14.52
N GLU A 96 -0.47 -12.40 14.31
CA GLU A 96 -1.38 -13.30 13.61
C GLU A 96 -2.71 -13.45 14.36
N GLN A 97 -2.65 -13.58 15.70
CA GLN A 97 -3.84 -13.62 16.56
C GLN A 97 -4.61 -12.30 16.52
N ILE A 98 -3.92 -11.16 16.52
CA ILE A 98 -4.54 -9.84 16.37
C ILE A 98 -5.26 -9.75 15.03
N ALA A 99 -4.59 -10.13 13.93
CA ALA A 99 -5.18 -10.12 12.59
C ALA A 99 -6.44 -11.01 12.52
N ALA A 100 -6.36 -12.26 13.00
CA ALA A 100 -7.49 -13.20 13.02
C ALA A 100 -8.66 -12.67 13.87
N ARG A 101 -8.38 -12.11 15.05
CA ARG A 101 -9.42 -11.59 15.94
C ARG A 101 -10.08 -10.33 15.38
N LEU A 102 -9.31 -9.43 14.79
CA LEU A 102 -9.85 -8.24 14.13
C LEU A 102 -10.66 -8.63 12.89
N ASP A 103 -10.21 -9.62 12.12
CA ASP A 103 -10.92 -10.13 10.94
C ASP A 103 -12.37 -10.52 11.25
N GLU A 104 -12.57 -11.42 12.23
CA GLU A 104 -13.91 -11.84 12.63
C GLU A 104 -14.77 -10.66 13.12
N GLN A 105 -14.19 -9.78 13.94
CA GLN A 105 -14.92 -8.68 14.55
C GLN A 105 -15.30 -7.60 13.53
N PHE A 106 -14.46 -7.35 12.54
CA PHE A 106 -14.70 -6.39 11.47
C PHE A 106 -15.72 -6.96 10.48
N ALA A 107 -15.61 -8.23 10.11
CA ALA A 107 -16.58 -8.91 9.25
C ALA A 107 -18.00 -8.87 9.83
N ARG A 108 -18.16 -9.15 11.13
CA ARG A 108 -19.47 -9.06 11.82
C ARG A 108 -20.08 -7.66 11.82
N ARG A 109 -19.27 -6.62 11.69
CA ARG A 109 -19.70 -5.21 11.65
C ARG A 109 -19.86 -4.68 10.23
N GLY A 110 -19.54 -5.48 9.21
CA GLY A 110 -19.47 -5.02 7.82
C GLY A 110 -18.33 -4.03 7.57
N TRP A 111 -17.30 -4.04 8.41
CA TRP A 111 -16.12 -3.21 8.24
C TRP A 111 -15.06 -3.89 7.40
N THR A 112 -14.27 -3.09 6.69
CA THR A 112 -13.19 -3.59 5.84
C THR A 112 -11.90 -3.73 6.64
N LEU A 113 -11.24 -4.88 6.57
CA LEU A 113 -9.89 -5.08 7.09
C LEU A 113 -8.94 -5.35 5.91
N LEU A 114 -7.85 -4.61 5.79
CA LEU A 114 -6.77 -4.90 4.86
C LEU A 114 -5.57 -5.46 5.63
N VAL A 115 -4.99 -6.54 5.13
CA VAL A 115 -3.83 -7.18 5.74
C VAL A 115 -2.72 -7.46 4.70
N PRO A 116 -1.45 -7.49 5.12
CA PRO A 116 -0.34 -7.91 4.26
C PRO A 116 -0.54 -9.36 3.86
N GLU A 117 -0.03 -9.75 2.70
CA GLU A 117 -0.26 -11.07 2.10
C GLU A 117 -0.02 -12.24 3.06
N ARG A 118 1.07 -12.15 3.84
CA ARG A 118 1.44 -13.17 4.83
C ARG A 118 0.37 -13.45 5.89
N TYR A 119 -0.47 -12.47 6.20
CA TYR A 119 -1.58 -12.63 7.14
C TYR A 119 -2.87 -13.13 6.47
N GLY A 120 -2.92 -13.22 5.14
CA GLY A 120 -4.11 -13.59 4.39
C GLY A 120 -4.67 -14.98 4.75
N ALA A 121 -3.83 -15.90 5.24
CA ALA A 121 -4.27 -17.21 5.74
C ALA A 121 -4.92 -17.14 7.13
N HIS A 122 -4.53 -16.17 7.97
CA HIS A 122 -5.04 -16.00 9.33
C HIS A 122 -6.30 -15.12 9.39
N ALA A 123 -6.57 -14.34 8.35
CA ALA A 123 -7.69 -13.41 8.27
C ALA A 123 -8.57 -13.69 7.03
N PRO A 124 -9.42 -14.73 7.06
CA PRO A 124 -10.16 -15.21 5.88
C PRO A 124 -11.19 -14.24 5.30
N HIS A 125 -11.71 -13.28 6.08
CA HIS A 125 -12.68 -12.29 5.60
C HIS A 125 -12.03 -10.99 5.12
N SER A 126 -10.76 -10.79 5.44
CA SER A 126 -10.00 -9.59 5.13
C SER A 126 -9.64 -9.52 3.65
N ARG A 127 -9.36 -8.29 3.22
CA ARG A 127 -8.73 -8.01 1.94
C ARG A 127 -7.23 -8.14 2.07
N VAL A 128 -6.59 -8.70 1.05
CA VAL A 128 -5.17 -9.04 1.04
C VAL A 128 -4.43 -8.10 0.12
N MET A 129 -3.44 -7.40 0.66
CA MET A 129 -2.60 -6.46 -0.07
C MET A 129 -1.51 -7.22 -0.83
N ILE A 130 -1.54 -7.11 -2.15
CA ILE A 130 -0.56 -7.72 -3.05
C ILE A 130 0.38 -6.63 -3.58
N PRO A 131 1.68 -6.67 -3.23
CA PRO A 131 2.69 -5.73 -3.72
C PRO A 131 2.73 -5.70 -5.26
N SER A 132 2.89 -4.50 -5.81
CA SER A 132 3.02 -4.31 -7.27
C SER A 132 4.46 -4.12 -7.72
N ALA A 133 5.38 -3.84 -6.80
CA ALA A 133 6.80 -3.75 -7.10
C ALA A 133 7.42 -5.16 -7.11
N LEU A 134 8.02 -5.52 -8.24
CA LEU A 134 8.70 -6.80 -8.44
C LEU A 134 10.11 -6.55 -8.97
N SER A 135 11.09 -7.28 -8.41
CA SER A 135 12.47 -7.31 -8.92
C SER A 135 12.73 -8.48 -9.89
N GLY A 136 11.74 -9.37 -10.06
CA GLY A 136 11.78 -10.50 -10.99
C GLY A 136 10.39 -11.11 -11.21
N GLY A 137 10.25 -11.92 -12.24
CA GLY A 137 8.98 -12.55 -12.60
C GLY A 137 8.03 -11.62 -13.37
N SER A 138 6.73 -11.80 -13.17
CA SER A 138 5.66 -11.13 -13.92
C SER A 138 4.56 -10.65 -12.98
N LEU A 139 4.16 -9.37 -13.09
CA LEU A 139 3.06 -8.81 -12.31
C LEU A 139 1.73 -9.49 -12.65
N GLN A 140 1.50 -9.80 -13.92
CA GLN A 140 0.27 -10.49 -14.32
C GLN A 140 0.18 -11.85 -13.65
N LYS A 141 1.22 -12.69 -13.80
CA LYS A 141 1.25 -14.02 -13.18
C LYS A 141 1.12 -13.95 -11.65
N ARG A 142 1.79 -12.98 -11.04
CA ARG A 142 1.74 -12.75 -9.59
C ARG A 142 0.31 -12.45 -9.10
N LEU A 143 -0.45 -11.67 -9.86
CA LEU A 143 -1.83 -11.34 -9.54
C LEU A 143 -2.78 -12.49 -9.84
N GLU A 144 -2.54 -13.26 -10.90
CA GLU A 144 -3.28 -14.51 -11.17
C GLU A 144 -3.12 -15.51 -10.02
N GLU A 145 -1.89 -15.75 -9.55
CA GLU A 145 -1.62 -16.61 -8.38
C GLU A 145 -2.31 -16.10 -7.11
N ALA A 146 -2.32 -14.78 -6.89
CA ALA A 146 -3.02 -14.18 -5.75
C ALA A 146 -4.55 -14.35 -5.86
N LEU A 147 -5.11 -14.25 -7.06
CA LEU A 147 -6.53 -14.46 -7.32
C LEU A 147 -6.93 -15.92 -7.13
N GLU A 148 -6.12 -16.87 -7.59
CA GLU A 148 -6.32 -18.30 -7.34
C GLU A 148 -6.32 -18.61 -5.84
N ARG A 149 -5.42 -17.97 -5.09
CA ARG A 149 -5.26 -18.21 -3.65
C ARG A 149 -6.32 -17.54 -2.77
N PHE A 150 -6.68 -16.30 -3.08
CA PHE A 150 -7.51 -15.47 -2.19
C PHE A 150 -8.88 -15.10 -2.77
N GLY A 151 -9.06 -15.19 -4.09
CA GLY A 151 -10.28 -14.79 -4.79
C GLY A 151 -10.38 -13.28 -5.04
N GLU A 152 -11.15 -12.92 -6.07
CA GLU A 152 -11.30 -11.54 -6.57
C GLU A 152 -11.82 -10.56 -5.51
N SER A 153 -12.70 -11.01 -4.60
CA SER A 153 -13.28 -10.16 -3.56
C SER A 153 -12.30 -9.72 -2.47
N ARG A 154 -11.17 -10.43 -2.35
CA ARG A 154 -10.16 -10.20 -1.32
C ARG A 154 -8.93 -9.50 -1.85
N VAL A 155 -8.53 -9.72 -3.11
CA VAL A 155 -7.29 -9.16 -3.64
C VAL A 155 -7.36 -7.63 -3.79
N VAL A 156 -6.36 -6.94 -3.24
CA VAL A 156 -6.13 -5.50 -3.37
C VAL A 156 -4.72 -5.31 -3.93
N LEU A 157 -4.58 -4.54 -5.02
CA LEU A 157 -3.26 -4.19 -5.53
C LEU A 157 -2.68 -3.06 -4.68
N ALA A 158 -1.57 -3.32 -4.00
CA ALA A 158 -0.76 -2.28 -3.37
C ALA A 158 0.14 -1.63 -4.45
N LEU A 159 -0.26 -0.45 -4.92
CA LEU A 159 0.48 0.34 -5.88
C LEU A 159 1.68 0.99 -5.19
N GLU A 160 2.87 0.64 -5.69
CA GLU A 160 4.14 1.11 -5.15
C GLU A 160 4.91 1.83 -6.25
N LYS A 161 5.44 3.01 -5.92
CA LYS A 161 6.41 3.72 -6.74
C LYS A 161 7.79 3.47 -6.15
N ARG A 162 8.50 2.46 -6.65
CA ARG A 162 9.86 2.13 -6.20
C ARG A 162 10.92 2.67 -7.13
N ALA A 163 12.12 2.87 -6.61
CA ALA A 163 13.34 3.04 -7.37
C ALA A 163 14.46 2.37 -6.59
N GLU A 164 15.17 1.45 -7.22
CA GLU A 164 16.18 0.61 -6.57
C GLU A 164 17.36 0.37 -7.52
N ASP A 165 18.58 0.46 -6.98
CA ASP A 165 19.82 0.10 -7.65
C ASP A 165 20.30 -1.27 -7.17
N PHE A 166 20.26 -2.26 -8.05
CA PHE A 166 20.68 -3.62 -7.76
C PHE A 166 22.13 -3.81 -8.17
N TYR A 167 22.99 -4.10 -7.19
CA TYR A 167 24.29 -4.65 -7.47
C TYR A 167 24.16 -6.12 -7.90
N LEU A 168 24.79 -6.49 -9.01
CA LEU A 168 24.65 -7.83 -9.60
C LEU A 168 25.87 -8.73 -9.33
N PRO A 169 25.63 -10.02 -8.97
CA PRO A 169 24.33 -10.66 -8.79
C PRO A 169 23.62 -10.19 -7.51
N SER A 170 22.28 -10.05 -7.56
CA SER A 170 21.45 -9.71 -6.39
C SER A 170 20.76 -10.97 -5.85
N PRO A 171 21.39 -11.71 -4.92
CA PRO A 171 20.84 -12.99 -4.44
C PRO A 171 19.59 -12.82 -3.59
N THR A 172 19.39 -11.66 -2.97
CA THR A 172 18.22 -11.35 -2.15
C THR A 172 17.03 -10.86 -2.97
N GLY A 173 17.26 -10.46 -4.23
CA GLY A 173 16.24 -9.79 -5.04
C GLY A 173 15.87 -8.41 -4.51
N SER A 174 16.75 -7.76 -3.75
CA SER A 174 16.55 -6.41 -3.22
C SER A 174 17.71 -5.50 -3.64
N GLY A 175 17.37 -4.28 -4.09
CA GLY A 175 18.34 -3.25 -4.43
C GLY A 175 18.51 -2.22 -3.31
N GLN A 176 19.47 -1.32 -3.49
CA GLN A 176 19.58 -0.12 -2.68
C GLN A 176 18.46 0.85 -3.08
N PRO A 177 17.57 1.26 -2.16
CA PRO A 177 16.54 2.25 -2.47
C PRO A 177 17.16 3.57 -2.94
N LEU A 178 16.56 4.14 -3.99
CA LEU A 178 16.90 5.44 -4.53
C LEU A 178 15.74 6.40 -4.29
N ASN A 179 16.04 7.59 -3.81
CA ASN A 179 15.09 8.70 -3.85
C ASN A 179 15.07 9.36 -5.24
N ASP A 180 14.11 10.26 -5.46
CA ASP A 180 13.92 10.91 -6.76
C ASP A 180 15.16 11.73 -7.21
N GLN A 181 15.88 12.34 -6.27
CA GLN A 181 17.09 13.09 -6.56
C GLN A 181 18.23 12.15 -6.97
N GLU A 182 18.48 11.08 -6.21
CA GLU A 182 19.52 10.10 -6.51
C GLU A 182 19.31 9.46 -7.89
N LEU A 183 18.06 9.08 -8.21
CA LEU A 183 17.72 8.53 -9.52
C LEU A 183 17.93 9.56 -10.65
N ALA A 184 17.57 10.82 -10.43
CA ALA A 184 17.74 11.89 -11.41
C ALA A 184 19.23 12.19 -11.65
N GLU A 185 20.03 12.22 -10.59
CA GLU A 185 21.49 12.41 -10.66
C GLU A 185 22.16 11.24 -11.39
N LEU A 186 21.75 10.00 -11.11
CA LEU A 186 22.25 8.81 -11.77
C LEU A 186 21.96 8.83 -13.27
N LYS A 187 20.72 9.16 -13.66
CA LYS A 187 20.32 9.33 -15.07
C LYS A 187 21.11 10.44 -15.76
N ARG A 188 21.31 11.58 -15.10
CA ARG A 188 22.07 12.71 -15.66
C ARG A 188 23.54 12.34 -15.88
N ARG A 189 24.17 11.69 -14.90
CA ARG A 189 25.58 11.30 -14.95
C ARG A 189 25.85 10.23 -16.00
N LEU A 190 24.98 9.24 -16.11
CA LEU A 190 25.18 8.09 -17.01
C LEU A 190 24.58 8.30 -18.40
N SER A 191 23.59 9.18 -18.54
CA SER A 191 22.76 9.33 -19.74
C SER A 191 22.32 7.98 -20.32
N PRO A 192 21.70 7.09 -19.51
CA PRO A 192 21.45 5.71 -19.91
C PRO A 192 20.30 5.62 -20.90
N SER A 193 20.31 4.56 -21.72
CA SER A 193 19.09 4.14 -22.43
C SER A 193 18.15 3.48 -21.44
N VAL A 194 16.94 4.02 -21.33
CA VAL A 194 15.90 3.55 -20.40
C VAL A 194 14.91 2.67 -21.17
N PHE A 195 14.68 1.47 -20.65
CA PHE A 195 13.76 0.49 -21.22
C PHE A 195 12.55 0.28 -20.31
N PHE A 196 11.48 -0.27 -20.86
CA PHE A 196 10.29 -0.67 -20.12
C PHE A 196 10.19 -2.20 -20.11
N SER A 197 9.98 -2.78 -18.92
CA SER A 197 9.69 -4.20 -18.75
C SER A 197 8.18 -4.38 -18.62
N GLY A 198 7.56 -5.04 -19.60
CA GLY A 198 6.14 -5.40 -19.54
C GLY A 198 5.82 -6.38 -18.42
N GLU A 199 6.74 -7.32 -18.15
CA GLU A 199 6.57 -8.32 -17.09
C GLU A 199 6.56 -7.67 -15.71
N LEU A 200 7.54 -6.80 -15.42
CA LEU A 200 7.64 -6.15 -14.12
C LEU A 200 6.73 -4.92 -14.00
N CYS A 201 6.20 -4.43 -15.13
CA CYS A 201 5.53 -3.14 -15.23
C CYS A 201 6.37 -2.02 -14.62
N ALA A 202 7.67 -1.98 -14.94
CA ALA A 202 8.65 -1.04 -14.40
C ALA A 202 9.63 -0.59 -15.49
N ARG A 203 10.29 0.55 -15.29
CA ARG A 203 11.40 0.99 -16.15
C ARG A 203 12.73 0.51 -15.58
N TYR A 204 13.68 0.29 -16.46
CA TYR A 204 15.02 -0.11 -16.05
C TYR A 204 16.12 0.41 -16.96
N PHE A 205 17.34 0.41 -16.44
CA PHE A 205 18.58 0.52 -17.21
C PHE A 205 19.71 -0.21 -16.47
N THR A 206 20.78 -0.54 -17.20
CA THR A 206 21.99 -1.14 -16.62
C THR A 206 23.16 -0.20 -16.74
N TYR A 207 24.13 -0.33 -15.82
CA TYR A 207 25.41 0.36 -15.94
C TYR A 207 26.53 -0.44 -15.26
N MET A 208 27.78 -0.10 -15.60
CA MET A 208 28.97 -0.67 -14.96
C MET A 208 29.61 0.37 -14.05
N SER A 209 29.72 0.06 -12.76
CA SER A 209 30.54 0.79 -11.79
C SER A 209 31.98 0.27 -11.84
N ARG A 210 32.95 1.19 -11.77
CA ARG A 210 34.38 0.82 -11.70
C ARG A 210 34.77 0.19 -10.36
N GLU A 211 34.04 0.53 -9.31
CA GLU A 211 34.33 0.07 -7.95
C GLU A 211 33.67 -1.28 -7.69
N ASN A 212 32.40 -1.41 -8.07
CA ASN A 212 31.59 -2.55 -7.64
C ASN A 212 31.19 -3.47 -8.78
N GLY A 213 31.19 -3.06 -10.05
CA GLY A 213 30.84 -3.96 -11.16
C GLY A 213 29.46 -3.67 -11.77
N ALA A 214 28.70 -4.71 -12.12
CA ALA A 214 27.45 -4.55 -12.86
C ALA A 214 26.28 -4.12 -11.96
N HIS A 215 25.50 -3.16 -12.45
CA HIS A 215 24.31 -2.63 -11.79
C HIS A 215 23.09 -2.69 -12.69
N PHE A 216 21.93 -2.90 -12.08
CA PHE A 216 20.63 -2.89 -12.71
C PHE A 216 19.69 -2.02 -11.90
N VAL A 217 19.20 -0.94 -12.49
CA VAL A 217 18.32 0.01 -11.80
C VAL A 217 16.89 -0.25 -12.26
N LEU A 218 15.98 -0.53 -11.32
CA LEU A 218 14.53 -0.60 -11.56
C LEU A 218 13.88 0.64 -10.96
N PHE A 219 12.91 1.23 -11.65
CA PHE A 219 12.14 2.33 -11.10
C PHE A 219 10.75 2.48 -11.73
N ASP A 220 9.90 3.18 -10.99
CA ASP A 220 8.54 3.54 -11.36
C ASP A 220 8.39 5.01 -11.71
N ASP A 221 7.44 5.30 -12.58
CA ASP A 221 6.90 6.64 -12.82
C ASP A 221 5.39 6.55 -13.14
N GLY A 222 4.78 7.65 -13.55
CA GLY A 222 3.34 7.69 -13.83
C GLY A 222 2.87 6.66 -14.88
N ASP A 223 3.66 6.34 -15.90
CA ASP A 223 3.27 5.36 -16.92
C ASP A 223 3.33 3.94 -16.39
N THR A 224 4.34 3.62 -15.56
CA THR A 224 4.44 2.30 -14.93
C THR A 224 3.29 2.07 -13.96
N LEU A 225 2.96 3.10 -13.15
CA LEU A 225 1.81 3.08 -12.24
C LEU A 225 0.49 2.91 -12.99
N ARG A 226 0.29 3.61 -14.12
CA ARG A 226 -0.86 3.39 -14.99
C ARG A 226 -0.92 1.94 -15.46
N HIS A 227 0.18 1.40 -15.96
CA HIS A 227 0.21 0.05 -16.48
C HIS A 227 -0.07 -1.01 -15.41
N LYS A 228 0.47 -0.85 -14.20
CA LYS A 228 0.15 -1.69 -13.02
C LYS A 228 -1.36 -1.73 -12.76
N THR A 229 -2.03 -0.57 -12.80
CA THR A 229 -3.51 -0.54 -12.65
C THR A 229 -4.24 -1.20 -13.81
N GLU A 230 -3.76 -1.04 -15.05
CA GLU A 230 -4.36 -1.67 -16.23
C GLU A 230 -4.28 -3.20 -16.17
N VAL A 231 -3.14 -3.76 -15.77
CA VAL A 231 -2.96 -5.21 -15.58
C VAL A 231 -3.93 -5.74 -14.53
N ALA A 232 -4.01 -5.11 -13.35
CA ALA A 232 -4.97 -5.49 -12.32
C ALA A 232 -6.43 -5.40 -12.79
N ARG A 233 -6.80 -4.33 -13.51
CA ARG A 233 -8.16 -4.16 -14.06
C ARG A 233 -8.54 -5.26 -15.04
N ARG A 234 -7.59 -5.71 -15.88
CA ARG A 234 -7.82 -6.81 -16.85
C ARG A 234 -8.11 -8.13 -16.14
N LEU A 235 -7.53 -8.33 -14.96
CA LEU A 235 -7.74 -9.50 -14.11
C LEU A 235 -8.93 -9.37 -13.15
N GLY A 236 -9.74 -8.30 -13.25
CA GLY A 236 -10.90 -8.08 -12.39
C GLY A 236 -10.59 -7.39 -11.04
N ILE A 237 -9.33 -7.11 -10.73
CA ILE A 237 -8.96 -6.41 -9.50
C ILE A 237 -9.33 -4.92 -9.63
N ARG A 238 -10.22 -4.45 -8.75
CA ARG A 238 -10.77 -3.08 -8.75
C ARG A 238 -10.44 -2.26 -7.51
N THR A 239 -9.72 -2.84 -6.56
CA THR A 239 -9.31 -2.13 -5.34
C THR A 239 -7.82 -1.91 -5.35
N PHE A 240 -7.43 -0.66 -5.15
CA PHE A 240 -6.05 -0.21 -5.17
C PHE A 240 -5.73 0.47 -3.83
N LEU A 241 -4.56 0.20 -3.29
CA LEU A 241 -4.00 0.87 -2.12
C LEU A 241 -2.72 1.60 -2.52
N ALA A 242 -2.53 2.84 -2.12
CA ALA A 242 -1.29 3.57 -2.41
C ALA A 242 -1.00 4.67 -1.36
N PRO A 243 0.27 4.95 -1.03
CA PRO A 243 0.64 6.14 -0.28
C PRO A 243 0.45 7.42 -1.10
N TRP A 244 -0.17 8.46 -0.53
CA TRP A 244 -0.32 9.75 -1.21
C TRP A 244 1.02 10.38 -1.59
N ALA A 245 2.04 10.19 -0.74
CA ALA A 245 3.39 10.69 -0.98
C ALA A 245 4.00 10.16 -2.29
N GLU A 246 3.62 8.95 -2.71
CA GLU A 246 4.11 8.31 -3.92
C GLU A 246 3.22 8.61 -5.13
N ILE A 247 1.91 8.46 -4.96
CA ILE A 247 0.95 8.51 -6.08
C ILE A 247 0.44 9.91 -6.38
N GLY A 248 0.54 10.86 -5.44
CA GLY A 248 -0.07 12.20 -5.55
C GLY A 248 0.23 12.92 -6.87
N PRO A 249 1.51 13.03 -7.30
CA PRO A 249 1.87 13.63 -8.58
C PRO A 249 1.28 12.92 -9.81
N TYR A 250 0.94 11.64 -9.68
CA TYR A 250 0.48 10.76 -10.76
C TYR A 250 -0.97 10.31 -10.58
N ALA A 251 -1.72 10.91 -9.66
CA ALA A 251 -3.04 10.42 -9.24
C ALA A 251 -4.02 10.26 -10.43
N ALA A 252 -4.12 11.26 -11.30
CA ALA A 252 -4.95 11.17 -12.50
C ALA A 252 -4.44 10.10 -13.49
N GLN A 253 -3.13 9.99 -13.66
CA GLN A 253 -2.50 9.03 -14.58
C GLN A 253 -2.67 7.59 -14.12
N ALA A 254 -2.65 7.34 -12.80
CA ALA A 254 -3.01 6.06 -12.19
C ALA A 254 -4.53 5.77 -12.24
N GLY A 255 -5.34 6.70 -12.73
CA GLY A 255 -6.78 6.52 -12.92
C GLY A 255 -7.63 6.88 -11.71
N ILE A 256 -7.08 7.62 -10.73
CA ILE A 256 -7.87 8.20 -9.66
C ILE A 256 -8.76 9.30 -10.24
N GLN A 257 -10.07 9.16 -10.08
CA GLN A 257 -11.04 10.12 -10.61
C GLN A 257 -11.13 11.37 -9.72
N ARG A 258 -11.40 12.52 -10.33
CA ARG A 258 -11.83 13.72 -9.57
C ARG A 258 -13.25 13.54 -9.06
N ARG A 259 -13.57 14.09 -7.88
CA ARG A 259 -14.96 14.24 -7.43
C ARG A 259 -15.63 15.23 -8.38
N GLN A 260 -16.77 14.85 -8.96
CA GLN A 260 -17.58 15.82 -9.67
C GLN A 260 -18.09 16.84 -8.66
N GLU A 261 -17.76 18.12 -8.86
CA GLU A 261 -18.44 19.19 -8.14
C GLU A 261 -19.92 19.11 -8.54
N GLN A 262 -20.81 18.87 -7.57
CA GLN A 262 -22.21 19.16 -7.79
C GLN A 262 -22.26 20.66 -8.09
N ARG A 263 -22.47 21.02 -9.36
CA ARG A 263 -22.93 22.34 -9.74
C ARG A 263 -24.23 22.56 -8.96
N THR A 264 -24.14 23.22 -7.81
CA THR A 264 -25.28 23.82 -7.14
C THR A 264 -25.89 24.74 -8.18
N GLY A 265 -27.01 24.29 -8.74
CA GLY A 265 -27.80 25.09 -9.67
C GLY A 265 -28.07 26.43 -8.99
N ARG A 266 -27.50 27.50 -9.54
CA ARG A 266 -27.98 28.84 -9.28
C ARG A 266 -29.44 28.85 -9.73
N ARG A 267 -30.35 28.81 -8.75
CA ARG A 267 -31.70 29.35 -8.92
C ARG A 267 -31.63 30.86 -8.85
#